data_AF-A0A2U3Z8L3-F1
#
_entry.id   AF-A0A2U3Z8L3-F1
#
_cell.length_a   1.000
_cell.length_b   1.000
_cell.length_c   1.000
_cell.angle_alpha   90.00
_cell.angle_beta   90.00
_cell.angle_gamma   90.00
#
_symmetry.space_group_name_H-M   'P 1'
#
loop_
_entity.id
_entity.type
_entity.pdbx_description
1 polymer ?
#
loop_
_entity_poly.entity_id
_entity_poly.type
_entity_poly.pdbx_seq_one_letter_code
_entity_poly.pdbx_strand_id
1 'polypeptide(L)'
;MGIFSILEEECMFPKATDTSFKNKLYDQHLGKSANFQKPKVVKGKPEAHFSLIHYAGTVDYNIGGWLDKNKDPLNETVVGLYQKSAMKTLANLFSGAQTAEAEASGAKKGGKKKGSSFQTVSALFRENLNKLMTNLRSTHPHFVRCIIPNETKTPGAMEHELVLHQLRCNGVLEGIRICRKGFPSRILYADFKQRYKVLNASAIPEGQFIDSKKASEKLLASIEIDHTQYKFGHTK
;
A
#
# COMPACT_ATOMS: atom_id res chain seq x y z
N MET A 1 -15.20 -11.81 -7.03
CA MET A 1 -14.26 -12.13 -5.94
C MET A 1 -12.86 -11.70 -6.36
N GLY A 2 -11.98 -11.35 -5.41
CA GLY A 2 -10.58 -10.99 -5.69
C GLY A 2 -9.63 -12.17 -5.49
N ILE A 3 -8.37 -12.01 -5.91
CA ILE A 3 -7.35 -13.07 -5.88
C ILE A 3 -7.21 -13.70 -4.48
N PHE A 4 -7.02 -12.90 -3.43
CA PHE A 4 -6.88 -13.43 -2.07
C PHE A 4 -8.14 -14.13 -1.55
N SER A 5 -9.33 -13.69 -1.95
CA SER A 5 -10.57 -14.37 -1.54
C SER A 5 -10.71 -15.74 -2.19
N ILE A 6 -10.31 -15.88 -3.47
CA ILE A 6 -10.28 -17.18 -4.15
C ILE A 6 -9.24 -18.09 -3.50
N LEU A 7 -8.08 -17.54 -3.12
CA LEU A 7 -7.03 -18.29 -2.43
C LEU A 7 -7.51 -18.78 -1.05
N GLU A 8 -8.16 -17.92 -0.28
CA GLU A 8 -8.76 -18.26 1.02
C GLU A 8 -9.80 -19.38 0.87
N GLU A 9 -10.68 -19.29 -0.12
CA GLU A 9 -11.70 -20.30 -0.40
C GLU A 9 -11.07 -21.64 -0.78
N GLU A 10 -10.07 -21.64 -1.67
CA GLU A 10 -9.35 -22.86 -2.07
C GLU A 10 -8.58 -23.52 -0.92
N CYS A 11 -8.06 -22.74 0.03
CA CYS A 11 -7.42 -23.31 1.21
C CYS A 11 -8.38 -24.13 2.09
N MET A 12 -9.69 -23.85 2.06
CA MET A 12 -10.71 -24.61 2.82
C MET A 12 -11.02 -25.98 2.21
N PHE A 13 -10.71 -26.21 0.94
CA PHE A 13 -11.04 -27.45 0.26
C PHE A 13 -9.89 -28.47 0.38
N PRO A 14 -10.12 -29.67 0.98
CA PRO A 14 -9.05 -30.64 1.23
C PRO A 14 -8.35 -31.17 -0.03
N LYS A 15 -9.04 -31.15 -1.18
CA LYS A 15 -8.52 -31.64 -2.47
C LYS A 15 -8.17 -30.51 -3.44
N ALA A 16 -8.21 -29.25 -3.00
CA ALA A 16 -7.76 -28.15 -3.83
C ALA A 16 -6.24 -28.24 -4.07
N THR A 17 -5.83 -27.80 -5.24
CA THR A 17 -4.44 -27.75 -5.70
C THR A 17 -4.14 -26.38 -6.24
N ASP A 18 -2.86 -26.01 -6.37
CA ASP A 18 -2.51 -24.74 -7.00
C ASP A 18 -3.08 -24.66 -8.44
N THR A 19 -3.25 -25.80 -9.11
CA THR A 19 -3.92 -25.87 -10.42
C THR A 19 -5.41 -25.53 -10.35
N SER A 20 -6.16 -26.02 -9.34
CA SER A 20 -7.58 -25.64 -9.20
C SER A 20 -7.74 -24.16 -8.86
N PHE A 21 -6.84 -23.63 -8.02
CA PHE A 21 -6.75 -22.19 -7.74
C PHE A 21 -6.51 -21.37 -9.01
N LYS A 22 -5.53 -21.77 -9.84
CA LYS A 22 -5.26 -21.14 -11.15
C LYS A 22 -6.50 -21.09 -12.02
N ASN A 23 -7.20 -22.21 -12.15
CA ASN A 23 -8.36 -22.31 -13.03
C ASN A 23 -9.47 -21.37 -12.57
N LYS A 24 -9.77 -21.35 -11.26
CA LYS A 24 -10.73 -20.38 -10.68
C LYS A 24 -10.32 -18.93 -10.90
N LEU A 25 -9.02 -18.60 -10.77
CA LEU A 25 -8.53 -17.25 -11.08
C LEU A 25 -8.81 -16.88 -12.53
N TYR A 26 -8.55 -17.80 -13.47
CA TYR A 26 -8.76 -17.58 -14.89
C TYR A 26 -10.24 -17.39 -15.21
N ASP A 27 -11.12 -18.27 -14.71
CA ASP A 27 -12.56 -18.19 -14.96
C ASP A 27 -13.16 -16.88 -14.43
N GLN A 28 -12.64 -16.40 -13.29
CA GLN A 28 -13.15 -15.20 -12.64
C GLN A 28 -12.60 -13.90 -13.23
N HIS A 29 -11.34 -13.86 -13.68
CA HIS A 29 -10.65 -12.61 -14.03
C HIS A 29 -10.24 -12.49 -15.49
N LEU A 30 -9.93 -13.58 -16.19
CA LEU A 30 -9.45 -13.53 -17.56
C LEU A 30 -10.56 -12.98 -18.48
N GLY A 31 -10.24 -11.95 -19.28
CA GLY A 31 -11.18 -11.27 -20.16
C GLY A 31 -12.18 -10.34 -19.46
N LYS A 32 -12.27 -10.39 -18.12
CA LYS A 32 -13.15 -9.54 -17.30
C LYS A 32 -12.40 -8.40 -16.62
N SER A 33 -11.11 -8.59 -16.34
CA SER A 33 -10.25 -7.63 -15.64
C SER A 33 -9.09 -7.22 -16.54
N ALA A 34 -9.01 -5.94 -16.91
CA ALA A 34 -7.95 -5.41 -17.79
C ALA A 34 -6.53 -5.61 -17.24
N ASN A 35 -6.39 -5.63 -15.91
CA ASN A 35 -5.10 -5.78 -15.23
C ASN A 35 -4.66 -7.24 -15.04
N PHE A 36 -5.49 -8.23 -15.42
CA PHE A 36 -5.17 -9.65 -15.29
C PHE A 36 -4.88 -10.24 -16.66
N GLN A 37 -3.68 -10.82 -16.83
CA GLN A 37 -3.19 -11.30 -18.12
C GLN A 37 -2.66 -12.74 -18.03
N LYS A 38 -2.65 -13.42 -19.18
CA LYS A 38 -1.85 -14.64 -19.33
C LYS A 38 -0.36 -14.27 -19.41
N PRO A 39 0.51 -15.06 -18.77
CA PRO A 39 1.93 -14.78 -18.79
C PRO A 39 2.51 -15.03 -20.19
N LYS A 40 3.50 -14.22 -20.56
CA LYS A 40 4.25 -14.44 -21.80
C LYS A 40 5.27 -15.54 -21.54
N VAL A 41 5.25 -16.59 -22.36
CA VAL A 41 6.25 -17.65 -22.28
C VAL A 41 7.59 -17.09 -22.77
N VAL A 42 8.55 -16.94 -21.86
CA VAL A 42 9.90 -16.48 -22.17
C VAL A 42 10.86 -17.64 -21.94
N LYS A 43 11.61 -18.03 -22.98
CA LYS A 43 12.63 -19.09 -22.87
C LYS A 43 13.65 -18.72 -21.79
N GLY A 44 13.91 -19.63 -20.85
CA GLY A 44 14.89 -19.45 -19.78
C GLY A 44 14.36 -18.81 -18.48
N LYS A 45 13.08 -18.44 -18.40
CA LYS A 45 12.45 -18.01 -17.14
C LYS A 45 11.63 -19.13 -16.50
N PRO A 46 11.51 -19.17 -15.15
CA PRO A 46 10.62 -20.10 -14.46
C PRO A 46 9.17 -19.97 -14.96
N GLU A 47 8.42 -21.08 -14.92
CA GLU A 47 7.03 -21.10 -15.37
C GLU A 47 6.18 -20.13 -14.55
N ALA A 48 5.56 -19.17 -15.22
CA ALA A 48 4.60 -18.26 -14.63
C ALA A 48 3.17 -18.72 -14.93
N HIS A 49 2.27 -18.49 -13.98
CA HIS A 49 0.89 -18.98 -14.04
C HIS A 49 -0.12 -17.88 -14.32
N PHE A 50 0.15 -16.62 -13.96
CA PHE A 50 -0.63 -15.45 -14.38
C PHE A 50 0.24 -14.20 -14.27
N SER A 51 -0.18 -13.11 -14.91
CA SER A 51 0.49 -11.81 -14.80
C SER A 51 -0.47 -10.71 -14.38
N LEU A 52 0.04 -9.77 -13.58
CA LEU A 52 -0.71 -8.57 -13.20
C LEU A 52 -0.01 -7.32 -13.72
N ILE A 53 -0.82 -6.40 -14.22
CA ILE A 53 -0.35 -5.06 -14.57
C ILE A 53 -0.35 -4.21 -13.30
N HIS A 54 0.85 -3.86 -12.83
CA HIS A 54 1.04 -2.87 -11.78
C HIS A 54 1.45 -1.53 -12.41
N TYR A 55 1.37 -0.45 -11.63
CA TYR A 55 1.76 0.87 -12.13
C TYR A 55 3.20 0.93 -12.64
N ALA A 56 4.09 0.14 -12.04
CA ALA A 56 5.51 0.03 -12.37
C ALA A 56 5.78 -0.86 -13.60
N GLY A 57 4.82 -1.71 -13.98
CA GLY A 57 4.97 -2.70 -15.04
C GLY A 57 4.21 -4.00 -14.76
N THR A 58 4.31 -4.93 -15.69
CA THR A 58 3.70 -6.25 -15.57
C THR A 58 4.60 -7.19 -14.76
N VAL A 59 4.01 -7.89 -13.79
CA VAL A 59 4.70 -8.89 -12.95
C VAL A 59 4.11 -10.27 -13.22
N ASP A 60 4.98 -11.23 -13.47
CA ASP A 60 4.64 -12.63 -13.69
C ASP A 60 4.69 -13.40 -12.36
N TYR A 61 3.59 -14.05 -11.99
CA TYR A 61 3.44 -14.77 -10.73
C TYR A 61 3.49 -16.28 -10.93
N ASN A 62 4.29 -16.96 -10.10
CA ASN A 62 4.27 -18.41 -9.96
C ASN A 62 3.48 -18.77 -8.69
N ILE A 63 2.48 -19.66 -8.83
CA ILE A 63 1.57 -20.06 -7.75
C ILE A 63 2.00 -21.31 -7.00
N GLY A 64 3.16 -21.89 -7.32
CA GLY A 64 3.64 -23.12 -6.72
C GLY A 64 3.77 -23.01 -5.19
N GLY A 65 3.07 -23.91 -4.50
CA GLY A 65 2.99 -23.99 -3.05
C GLY A 65 2.21 -22.84 -2.41
N TRP A 66 1.40 -22.09 -3.15
CA TRP A 66 0.64 -20.97 -2.57
C TRP A 66 -0.40 -21.46 -1.58
N LEU A 67 -1.12 -22.55 -1.89
CA LEU A 67 -2.10 -23.09 -0.95
C LEU A 67 -1.45 -23.53 0.36
N ASP A 68 -0.32 -24.24 0.30
CA ASP A 68 0.39 -24.70 1.49
C ASP A 68 0.99 -23.54 2.29
N LYS A 69 1.64 -22.58 1.62
CA LYS A 69 2.16 -21.36 2.26
C LYS A 69 1.06 -20.54 2.93
N ASN A 70 -0.14 -20.53 2.37
CA ASN A 70 -1.25 -19.76 2.90
C ASN A 70 -2.00 -20.48 4.03
N LYS A 71 -1.98 -21.82 4.03
CA LYS A 71 -2.48 -22.67 5.12
C LYS A 71 -1.57 -22.66 6.34
N ASP A 72 -0.26 -22.49 6.13
CA ASP A 72 0.78 -22.54 7.17
C ASP A 72 0.67 -23.79 8.06
N PRO A 73 0.71 -25.00 7.47
CA PRO A 73 0.46 -26.23 8.21
C PRO A 73 1.61 -26.50 9.20
N LEU A 74 1.28 -26.53 10.49
CA LEU A 74 2.19 -26.94 11.56
C LEU A 74 1.88 -28.37 12.01
N ASN A 75 2.91 -29.10 12.45
CA ASN A 75 2.70 -30.39 13.09
C ASN A 75 2.15 -30.18 14.50
N GLU A 76 0.87 -30.49 14.69
CA GLU A 76 0.14 -30.31 15.96
C GLU A 76 0.79 -31.05 17.13
N THR A 77 1.41 -32.21 16.90
CA THR A 77 2.10 -32.96 17.96
C THR A 77 3.32 -32.18 18.47
N VAL A 78 4.09 -31.60 17.55
CA VAL A 78 5.27 -30.79 17.90
C VAL A 78 4.84 -29.50 18.60
N VAL A 79 3.77 -28.84 18.11
CA VAL A 79 3.20 -27.65 18.76
C VAL A 79 2.76 -27.98 20.19
N GLY A 80 2.09 -29.12 20.40
CA GLY A 80 1.66 -29.58 21.73
C GLY A 80 2.82 -29.83 22.70
N LEU A 81 3.97 -30.30 22.20
CA LEU A 81 5.19 -30.44 23.00
C LEU A 81 5.74 -29.06 23.41
N TYR A 82 5.78 -28.09 22.49
CA TYR A 82 6.28 -26.75 22.78
C TYR A 82 5.42 -25.99 23.78
N GLN A 83 4.10 -26.14 23.70
CA GLN A 83 3.15 -25.58 24.68
C GLN A 83 3.38 -26.11 26.10
N LYS A 84 3.84 -27.36 26.24
CA LYS A 84 4.12 -28.01 27.54
C LYS A 84 5.60 -27.96 27.93
N SER A 85 6.41 -27.17 27.23
CA SER A 85 7.84 -27.10 27.49
C SER A 85 8.12 -26.57 28.90
N ALA A 86 9.15 -27.12 29.54
CA ALA A 86 9.68 -26.60 30.80
C ALA A 86 10.28 -25.19 30.65
N MET A 87 10.68 -24.80 29.43
CA MET A 87 11.12 -23.45 29.12
C MET A 87 9.90 -22.52 28.97
N LYS A 88 9.62 -21.73 30.01
CA LYS A 88 8.47 -20.82 30.05
C LYS A 88 8.33 -19.91 28.82
N THR A 89 9.46 -19.39 28.31
CA THR A 89 9.44 -18.56 27.09
C THR A 89 8.93 -19.33 25.88
N LEU A 90 9.35 -20.58 25.69
CA LEU A 90 8.90 -21.41 24.58
C LEU A 90 7.41 -21.76 24.71
N ALA A 91 6.97 -22.16 25.90
CA ALA A 91 5.56 -22.39 26.18
C ALA A 91 4.69 -21.15 25.91
N ASN A 92 5.17 -19.97 26.32
CA ASN A 92 4.47 -18.70 26.10
C ASN A 92 4.31 -18.36 24.61
N LEU A 93 5.33 -18.60 23.79
CA LEU A 93 5.28 -18.32 22.34
C LEU A 93 4.23 -19.17 21.62
N PHE A 94 3.98 -20.39 22.09
CA PHE A 94 3.03 -21.33 21.49
C PHE A 94 1.67 -21.38 22.23
N SER A 95 1.49 -20.58 23.28
CA SER A 95 0.24 -20.51 24.05
C SER A 95 -0.94 -19.96 23.22
N GLY A 96 -0.68 -19.09 22.24
CA GLY A 96 -1.70 -18.52 21.34
C GLY A 96 -2.35 -19.52 20.38
N ALA A 97 -1.75 -20.68 20.15
CA ALA A 97 -2.40 -21.77 19.41
C ALA A 97 -3.54 -22.42 20.22
N GLN A 98 -3.48 -22.38 21.57
CA GLN A 98 -4.55 -22.90 22.43
C GLN A 98 -5.82 -22.04 22.38
N THR A 99 -5.72 -20.73 22.13
CA THR A 99 -6.90 -19.85 22.02
C THR A 99 -7.74 -20.11 20.77
N ALA A 100 -7.17 -20.69 19.71
CA ALA A 100 -7.91 -21.08 18.52
C ALA A 100 -8.62 -22.45 18.67
N GLU A 101 -8.05 -23.37 19.45
CA GLU A 101 -8.62 -24.70 19.72
C GLU A 101 -9.60 -24.72 20.89
N ALA A 102 -9.38 -23.94 21.96
CA ALA A 102 -10.26 -23.93 23.13
C ALA A 102 -11.66 -23.33 22.84
N GLU A 103 -11.80 -22.53 21.79
CA GLU A 103 -13.11 -22.06 21.30
C GLU A 103 -13.86 -23.11 20.46
N ALA A 104 -13.22 -24.22 20.06
CA ALA A 104 -13.85 -25.28 19.29
C ALA A 104 -14.64 -26.28 20.16
N SER A 105 -14.36 -26.37 21.47
CA SER A 105 -14.91 -27.42 22.33
C SER A 105 -15.77 -26.96 23.52
N GLY A 106 -16.23 -25.71 23.59
CA GLY A 106 -17.04 -25.28 24.74
C GLY A 106 -17.88 -24.01 24.60
N ALA A 107 -19.15 -24.14 24.97
CA ALA A 107 -20.10 -23.12 25.41
C ALA A 107 -20.96 -22.37 24.37
N LYS A 108 -22.27 -22.67 24.46
CA LYS A 108 -23.40 -21.83 24.05
C LYS A 108 -23.34 -20.46 24.73
N LYS A 109 -22.92 -19.39 24.02
CA LYS A 109 -23.47 -18.02 24.20
C LYS A 109 -22.91 -17.05 23.14
N GLY A 110 -23.82 -16.52 22.31
CA GLY A 110 -23.81 -15.16 21.74
C GLY A 110 -22.59 -14.67 20.94
N GLY A 111 -22.69 -14.72 19.61
CA GLY A 111 -22.39 -13.54 18.78
C GLY A 111 -20.94 -13.20 18.41
N LYS A 112 -19.95 -14.06 18.65
CA LYS A 112 -18.63 -13.94 17.99
C LYS A 112 -18.47 -15.04 16.93
N LYS A 113 -18.00 -14.64 15.74
CA LYS A 113 -17.90 -15.47 14.53
C LYS A 113 -17.28 -16.84 14.83
N LYS A 114 -18.09 -17.90 14.74
CA LYS A 114 -17.60 -19.27 14.51
C LYS A 114 -16.73 -19.26 13.25
N GLY A 115 -15.41 -19.40 13.39
CA GLY A 115 -14.49 -19.42 12.23
C GLY A 115 -13.02 -19.09 12.51
N SER A 116 -12.61 -18.90 13.77
CA SER A 116 -11.21 -18.54 14.07
C SER A 116 -10.19 -19.66 13.83
N SER A 117 -10.62 -20.92 13.64
CA SER A 117 -9.71 -22.07 13.52
C SER A 117 -9.08 -22.22 12.13
N PHE A 118 -9.48 -21.42 11.14
CA PHE A 118 -8.85 -21.45 9.81
C PHE A 118 -8.55 -20.02 9.34
N GLN A 119 -7.71 -19.33 10.11
CA GLN A 119 -7.15 -18.06 9.68
C GLN A 119 -5.96 -18.32 8.77
N THR A 120 -6.12 -18.03 7.48
CA THR A 120 -5.00 -18.12 6.52
C THR A 120 -4.02 -16.96 6.71
N VAL A 121 -2.79 -17.14 6.24
CA VAL A 121 -1.75 -16.09 6.25
C VAL A 121 -2.24 -14.83 5.53
N SER A 122 -2.92 -15.00 4.38
CA SER A 122 -3.48 -13.88 3.61
C SER A 122 -4.58 -13.14 4.36
N ALA A 123 -5.41 -13.82 5.14
CA ALA A 123 -6.48 -13.20 5.91
C ALA A 123 -5.91 -12.28 7.01
N LEU A 124 -4.94 -12.77 7.79
CA LEU A 124 -4.24 -11.97 8.80
C LEU A 124 -3.49 -10.79 8.16
N PHE A 125 -2.78 -11.03 7.06
CA PHE A 125 -2.08 -9.98 6.32
C PHE A 125 -3.03 -8.87 5.86
N ARG A 126 -4.19 -9.21 5.29
CA ARG A 126 -5.20 -8.24 4.85
C ARG A 126 -5.76 -7.42 6.01
N GLU A 127 -6.02 -8.05 7.15
CA GLU A 127 -6.51 -7.35 8.34
C GLU A 127 -5.47 -6.32 8.82
N ASN A 128 -4.22 -6.74 8.97
CA ASN A 128 -3.12 -5.88 9.39
C ASN A 128 -2.87 -4.74 8.40
N LEU A 129 -2.90 -5.04 7.09
CA LEU A 129 -2.76 -4.04 6.04
C LEU A 129 -3.90 -3.02 6.08
N ASN A 130 -5.15 -3.44 6.29
CA ASN A 130 -6.29 -2.53 6.40
C ASN A 130 -6.19 -1.61 7.63
N LYS A 131 -5.75 -2.14 8.77
CA LYS A 131 -5.46 -1.35 9.98
C LYS A 131 -4.36 -0.33 9.72
N LEU A 132 -3.25 -0.75 9.11
CA LEU A 132 -2.15 0.13 8.73
C LEU A 132 -2.61 1.25 7.77
N MET A 133 -3.35 0.90 6.71
CA MET A 133 -3.84 1.88 5.74
C MET A 133 -4.81 2.89 6.36
N THR A 134 -5.63 2.48 7.33
CA THR A 134 -6.49 3.38 8.10
C THR A 134 -5.65 4.39 8.89
N ASN A 135 -4.64 3.92 9.62
CA ASN A 135 -3.76 4.78 10.40
C ASN A 135 -2.95 5.74 9.51
N LEU A 136 -2.43 5.28 8.37
CA LEU A 136 -1.68 6.14 7.45
C LEU A 136 -2.58 7.25 6.87
N ARG A 137 -3.84 6.93 6.53
CA ARG A 137 -4.80 7.91 6.00
C ARG A 137 -5.20 9.00 7.00
N SER A 138 -5.07 8.75 8.31
CA SER A 138 -5.35 9.76 9.35
C SER A 138 -4.16 10.70 9.63
N THR A 139 -3.06 10.58 8.89
CA THR A 139 -1.84 11.39 9.09
C THR A 139 -1.53 12.27 7.89
N HIS A 140 -0.58 13.21 8.05
CA HIS A 140 -0.02 13.97 6.93
C HIS A 140 1.23 13.24 6.39
N PRO A 141 1.19 12.66 5.19
CA PRO A 141 2.27 11.82 4.70
C PRO A 141 3.45 12.66 4.21
N HIS A 142 4.65 12.29 4.67
CA HIS A 142 5.92 12.75 4.12
C HIS A 142 6.64 11.56 3.49
N PHE A 143 7.23 11.76 2.31
CA PHE A 143 7.83 10.66 1.54
C PHE A 143 9.34 10.82 1.44
N VAL A 144 10.06 9.75 1.75
CA VAL A 144 11.50 9.58 1.47
C VAL A 144 11.63 8.34 0.60
N ARG A 145 12.29 8.48 -0.56
CA ARG A 145 12.54 7.36 -1.49
C ARG A 145 14.03 7.11 -1.58
N CYS A 146 14.46 5.98 -1.04
CA CYS A 146 15.84 5.53 -1.13
C CYS A 146 16.10 4.90 -2.51
N ILE A 147 17.29 5.14 -3.07
CA ILE A 147 17.72 4.63 -4.37
C ILE A 147 18.98 3.80 -4.18
N ILE A 148 18.98 2.59 -4.72
CA ILE A 148 20.16 1.72 -4.77
C ILE A 148 21.03 2.19 -5.95
N PRO A 149 22.28 2.62 -5.71
CA PRO A 149 23.10 3.18 -6.78
C PRO A 149 23.73 2.10 -7.69
N ASN A 150 24.05 0.91 -7.17
CA ASN A 150 24.64 -0.21 -7.92
C ASN A 150 24.44 -1.53 -7.15
N GLU A 151 24.52 -2.68 -7.84
CA GLU A 151 24.39 -4.00 -7.21
C GLU A 151 25.72 -4.52 -6.61
N THR A 152 26.85 -3.98 -7.06
CA THR A 152 28.19 -4.35 -6.58
C THR A 152 28.50 -3.83 -5.17
N LYS A 153 27.60 -3.02 -4.59
CA LYS A 153 27.74 -2.38 -3.26
C LYS A 153 28.98 -1.48 -3.16
N THR A 154 29.40 -0.91 -4.28
CA THR A 154 30.57 -0.04 -4.35
C THR A 154 30.18 1.41 -4.04
N PRO A 155 30.78 2.08 -3.05
CA PRO A 155 30.47 3.49 -2.78
C PRO A 155 30.90 4.38 -3.95
N GLY A 156 30.08 5.40 -4.28
CA GLY A 156 30.37 6.36 -5.36
C GLY A 156 30.14 5.86 -6.79
N ALA A 157 29.95 4.56 -7.00
CA ALA A 157 29.59 4.00 -8.31
C ALA A 157 28.07 4.10 -8.55
N MET A 158 27.66 4.31 -9.80
CA MET A 158 26.23 4.42 -10.17
C MET A 158 25.93 3.71 -11.48
N GLU A 159 24.96 2.80 -11.43
CA GLU A 159 24.43 2.07 -12.58
C GLU A 159 23.14 2.77 -13.07
N HIS A 160 23.26 3.45 -14.21
CA HIS A 160 22.19 4.32 -14.72
C HIS A 160 20.90 3.56 -15.02
N GLU A 161 20.98 2.37 -15.63
CA GLU A 161 19.80 1.57 -15.98
C GLU A 161 19.04 1.09 -14.73
N LEU A 162 19.78 0.61 -13.72
CA LEU A 162 19.23 0.21 -12.41
C LEU A 162 18.50 1.37 -11.73
N VAL A 163 19.11 2.56 -11.70
CA VAL A 163 18.50 3.74 -11.08
C VAL A 163 17.28 4.21 -11.87
N LEU A 164 17.35 4.25 -13.20
CA LEU A 164 16.21 4.62 -14.05
C LEU A 164 15.04 3.67 -13.87
N HIS A 165 15.30 2.37 -13.73
CA HIS A 165 14.27 1.37 -13.44
C HIS A 165 13.59 1.67 -12.09
N GLN A 166 14.37 1.91 -11.03
CA GLN A 166 13.83 2.28 -9.71
C GLN A 166 13.00 3.57 -9.74
N LEU A 167 13.44 4.61 -10.47
CA LEU A 167 12.70 5.87 -10.55
C LEU A 167 11.30 5.69 -11.18
N ARG A 168 11.16 4.78 -12.14
CA ARG A 168 9.87 4.38 -12.72
C ARG A 168 9.07 3.57 -11.71
N CYS A 169 9.67 2.51 -11.16
CA CYS A 169 9.00 1.58 -10.25
C CYS A 169 8.63 2.18 -8.90
N ASN A 170 9.25 3.28 -8.48
CA ASN A 170 8.93 4.01 -7.26
C ASN A 170 7.91 5.14 -7.50
N GLY A 171 7.53 5.41 -8.75
CA GLY A 171 6.63 6.50 -9.13
C GLY A 171 7.26 7.89 -8.90
N VAL A 172 8.58 8.01 -8.99
CA VAL A 172 9.27 9.30 -8.89
C VAL A 172 8.93 10.16 -10.11
N LEU A 173 8.95 9.56 -11.29
CA LEU A 173 8.62 10.28 -12.54
C LEU A 173 7.17 10.74 -12.56
N GLU A 174 6.24 9.89 -12.09
CA GLU A 174 4.83 10.22 -11.91
C GLU A 174 4.65 11.32 -10.87
N GLY A 175 5.39 11.23 -9.76
CA GLY A 175 5.42 12.26 -8.71
C GLY A 175 5.88 13.61 -9.27
N ILE A 176 7.00 13.64 -10.01
CA ILE A 176 7.49 14.87 -10.67
C ILE A 176 6.45 15.40 -11.65
N ARG A 177 5.81 14.53 -12.45
CA ARG A 177 4.78 14.92 -13.42
C ARG A 177 3.56 15.57 -12.74
N ILE A 178 3.15 15.04 -11.59
CA ILE A 178 2.04 15.59 -10.80
C ILE A 178 2.47 16.89 -10.11
N CYS A 179 3.64 16.91 -9.47
CA CYS A 179 4.17 18.09 -8.78
C CYS A 179 4.40 19.26 -9.74
N ARG A 180 4.89 19.01 -10.96
CA ARG A 180 5.06 20.05 -12.00
C ARG A 180 3.74 20.61 -12.52
N LYS A 181 2.65 19.84 -12.41
CA LYS A 181 1.30 20.31 -12.74
C LYS A 181 0.56 20.91 -11.54
N GLY A 182 1.11 20.74 -10.33
CA GLY A 182 0.46 21.12 -9.08
C GLY A 182 1.08 22.36 -8.45
N PHE A 183 0.39 22.88 -7.45
CA PHE A 183 0.91 23.91 -6.55
C PHE A 183 1.13 23.26 -5.17
N PRO A 184 2.38 22.89 -4.81
CA PRO A 184 2.67 22.11 -3.61
C PRO A 184 2.39 22.90 -2.32
N SER A 185 2.65 24.21 -2.35
CA SER A 185 2.39 25.11 -1.23
C SER A 185 0.98 25.69 -1.32
N ARG A 186 0.21 25.57 -0.23
CA ARG A 186 -1.17 26.11 -0.14
C ARG A 186 -1.32 26.93 1.14
N ILE A 187 -1.43 28.24 1.00
CA ILE A 187 -1.49 29.20 2.11
C ILE A 187 -2.91 29.75 2.20
N LEU A 188 -3.47 29.89 3.41
CA LEU A 188 -4.78 30.53 3.59
C LEU A 188 -4.68 32.02 3.24
N TYR A 189 -5.74 32.57 2.64
CA TYR A 189 -5.74 33.99 2.26
C TYR A 189 -5.51 34.95 3.44
N ALA A 190 -6.04 34.64 4.62
CA ALA A 190 -5.83 35.44 5.82
C ALA A 190 -4.35 35.44 6.24
N ASP A 191 -3.73 34.25 6.28
CA ASP A 191 -2.31 34.08 6.60
C ASP A 191 -1.43 34.77 5.57
N PHE A 192 -1.75 34.63 4.28
CA PHE A 192 -1.02 35.27 3.18
C PHE A 192 -1.07 36.79 3.30
N LYS A 193 -2.27 37.36 3.50
CA LYS A 193 -2.48 38.80 3.71
C LYS A 193 -1.67 39.30 4.91
N GLN A 194 -1.79 38.64 6.06
CA GLN A 194 -1.09 39.07 7.28
C GLN A 194 0.43 39.00 7.12
N ARG A 195 0.94 37.93 6.50
CA ARG A 195 2.37 37.69 6.35
C ARG A 195 3.03 38.59 5.31
N TYR A 196 2.35 38.86 4.19
CA TYR A 196 2.95 39.51 3.02
C TYR A 196 2.48 40.94 2.77
N LYS A 197 1.53 41.48 3.55
CA LYS A 197 1.12 42.90 3.46
C LYS A 197 2.32 43.86 3.48
N VAL A 198 3.38 43.51 4.19
CA VAL A 198 4.61 44.32 4.29
C VAL A 198 5.36 44.48 2.96
N LEU A 199 5.13 43.61 1.97
CA LEU A 199 5.80 43.69 0.66
C LEU A 199 5.34 44.90 -0.15
N ASN A 200 4.08 45.31 0.01
CA ASN A 200 3.55 46.52 -0.60
C ASN A 200 2.38 47.06 0.24
N ALA A 201 2.70 47.91 1.20
CA ALA A 201 1.71 48.52 2.09
C ALA A 201 0.68 49.37 1.34
N SER A 202 1.06 49.97 0.22
CA SER A 202 0.18 50.79 -0.62
C SER A 202 -0.89 49.97 -1.35
N ALA A 203 -0.62 48.68 -1.63
CA ALA A 203 -1.57 47.79 -2.31
C ALA A 203 -2.74 47.34 -1.40
N ILE A 204 -2.56 47.39 -0.08
CA ILE A 204 -3.58 47.05 0.92
C ILE A 204 -3.72 48.20 1.93
N PRO A 205 -4.54 49.23 1.62
CA PRO A 205 -4.71 50.41 2.47
C PRO A 205 -5.17 50.06 3.89
N GLU A 206 -4.63 50.76 4.88
CA GLU A 206 -5.00 50.58 6.28
C GLU A 206 -6.40 51.18 6.55
N GLY A 207 -7.22 50.49 7.35
CA GLY A 207 -8.56 50.95 7.74
C GLY A 207 -9.71 50.59 6.79
N GLN A 208 -9.45 50.10 5.58
CA GLN A 208 -10.49 49.54 4.71
C GLN A 208 -10.64 48.03 4.89
N PHE A 209 -11.88 47.57 5.11
CA PHE A 209 -12.17 46.14 5.07
C PHE A 209 -12.07 45.64 3.63
N ILE A 210 -10.99 44.92 3.35
CA ILE A 210 -10.80 44.19 2.10
C ILE A 210 -10.79 42.69 2.42
N ASP A 211 -11.67 41.97 1.74
CA ASP A 211 -11.73 40.52 1.74
C ASP A 211 -10.34 39.90 1.51
N SER A 212 -9.99 38.87 2.28
CA SER A 212 -8.64 38.32 2.30
C SER A 212 -8.20 37.77 0.94
N LYS A 213 -9.14 37.24 0.15
CA LYS A 213 -8.83 36.77 -1.22
C LYS A 213 -8.52 37.95 -2.13
N LYS A 214 -9.40 38.96 -2.17
CA LYS A 214 -9.16 40.18 -2.97
C LYS A 214 -7.88 40.91 -2.57
N ALA A 215 -7.55 40.94 -1.27
CA ALA A 215 -6.31 41.54 -0.78
C ALA A 215 -5.08 40.78 -1.29
N SER A 216 -5.13 39.43 -1.28
CA SER A 216 -4.05 38.59 -1.80
C SER A 216 -3.89 38.73 -3.32
N GLU A 217 -5.01 38.83 -4.06
CA GLU A 217 -5.02 39.08 -5.50
C GLU A 217 -4.37 40.43 -5.86
N LYS A 218 -4.77 41.50 -5.17
CA LYS A 218 -4.20 42.85 -5.37
C LYS A 218 -2.71 42.90 -5.02
N LEU A 219 -2.31 42.27 -3.91
CA LEU A 219 -0.92 42.25 -3.50
C LEU A 219 -0.04 41.53 -4.52
N LEU A 220 -0.45 40.34 -4.96
CA LEU A 220 0.28 39.59 -5.98
C LEU A 220 0.31 40.29 -7.34
N ALA A 221 -0.76 41.00 -7.72
CA ALA A 221 -0.78 41.81 -8.94
C ALA A 221 0.12 43.06 -8.84
N SER A 222 0.43 43.52 -7.63
CA SER A 222 1.29 44.70 -7.41
C SER A 222 2.79 44.39 -7.40
N ILE A 223 3.15 43.10 -7.44
CA ILE A 223 4.54 42.62 -7.39
C ILE A 223 4.79 41.87 -8.70
N GLU A 224 5.98 42.05 -9.29
CA GLU A 224 6.37 41.36 -10.53
C GLU A 224 6.70 39.88 -10.27
N ILE A 225 5.66 39.07 -10.04
CA ILE A 225 5.78 37.62 -9.90
C ILE A 225 5.12 36.96 -11.12
N ASP A 226 5.76 35.91 -11.61
CA ASP A 226 5.23 35.09 -12.69
C ASP A 226 3.86 34.49 -12.31
N HIS A 227 2.81 34.95 -13.00
CA HIS A 227 1.43 34.51 -12.81
C HIS A 227 1.19 33.02 -13.09
N THR A 228 2.14 32.31 -13.71
CA THR A 228 2.05 30.87 -13.91
C THR A 228 2.46 30.05 -12.68
N GLN A 229 3.16 30.67 -11.72
CA GLN A 229 3.70 29.99 -10.54
C GLN A 229 2.73 29.92 -9.35
N TYR A 230 1.57 30.55 -9.45
CA TYR A 230 0.55 30.51 -8.42
C TYR A 230 -0.87 30.39 -9.00
N LYS A 231 -1.82 29.97 -8.17
CA LYS A 231 -3.23 29.89 -8.55
C LYS A 231 -4.14 30.10 -7.35
N PHE A 232 -5.17 30.91 -7.55
CA PHE A 232 -6.19 31.18 -6.54
C PHE A 232 -7.26 30.08 -6.51
N GLY A 233 -7.52 29.53 -5.34
CA GLY A 233 -8.65 28.64 -5.05
C GLY A 233 -9.79 29.35 -4.32
N HIS A 234 -10.66 28.56 -3.69
CA HIS A 234 -11.78 29.08 -2.90
C HIS A 234 -11.34 29.59 -1.53
N THR A 235 -10.44 28.88 -0.85
CA THR A 235 -10.04 29.17 0.54
C THR A 235 -8.53 29.50 0.67
N LYS A 236 -7.75 29.12 -0.33
CA LYS A 236 -6.29 29.21 -0.42
C LYS A 236 -5.90 29.58 -1.85
#